data_AF-A0A0W0YST8-F1
#
_entry.id   AF-A0A0W0YST8-F1
#
_cell.length_a   1.000
_cell.length_b   1.000
_cell.length_c   1.000
_cell.angle_alpha   90.00
_cell.angle_beta   90.00
_cell.angle_gamma   90.00
#
_symmetry.space_group_name_H-M   'P 1'
#
loop_
_entity.id
_entity.type
_entity.pdbx_description
1 polymer ?
#
loop_
_entity_poly.entity_id
_entity_poly.type
_entity_poly.pdbx_seq_one_letter_code
_entity_poly.pdbx_strand_id
1 'polypeptide(L)'
;MDLELLAMHEFDRNGMIVHLKPNTSTLMTFKLASEIRALQDSLAKKIIGQCLDNYCVIWYLHKSKNFSRCGLDYNFIFNCFKNHDEKKLEEYIDKVFDVLFLNYVGLGLPIINCSFLTDYLPGLSKEFFFMNKISFIYQNKYKCLKKINLVNEIKNLTFKKETYDKNHYYFYNPIHIRQMKEIIEKITYEIPGIEEVNEVKNDFEALKKLIVTRLYKIASRNINILERLARNDREDVSY
;
A
#
# COMPACT_ATOMS: atom_id res chain seq x y z
N MET A 1 -23.58 1.78 -4.39
CA MET A 1 -22.43 0.89 -4.63
C MET A 1 -21.21 1.67 -4.20
N ASP A 2 -20.73 1.44 -2.98
CA ASP A 2 -19.77 2.37 -2.34
C ASP A 2 -18.35 2.04 -2.80
N LEU A 3 -17.87 2.74 -3.82
CA LEU A 3 -16.47 2.66 -4.30
C LEU A 3 -15.52 3.06 -3.17
N GLU A 4 -14.43 2.30 -2.97
CA GLU A 4 -13.37 2.65 -2.01
C GLU A 4 -12.21 3.38 -2.71
N LEU A 5 -12.08 3.20 -4.03
CA LEU A 5 -11.27 4.03 -4.92
C LEU A 5 -12.14 5.15 -5.51
N LEU A 6 -11.89 6.39 -5.09
CA LEU A 6 -12.86 7.48 -5.24
C LEU A 6 -12.67 8.38 -6.46
N ALA A 7 -11.43 8.61 -6.88
CA ALA A 7 -11.16 9.49 -8.02
C ALA A 7 -9.79 9.21 -8.62
N MET A 8 -9.75 9.15 -9.94
CA MET A 8 -8.55 9.25 -10.76
C MET A 8 -8.55 10.65 -11.38
N HIS A 9 -7.62 11.51 -10.96
CA HIS A 9 -7.36 12.75 -11.68
C HIS A 9 -6.14 12.52 -12.56
N GLU A 10 -6.32 12.38 -13.87
CA GLU A 10 -5.20 12.37 -14.80
C GLU A 10 -4.61 13.78 -14.90
N PHE A 11 -3.30 13.88 -14.73
CA PHE A 11 -2.54 15.09 -15.01
C PHE A 11 -2.01 15.01 -16.43
N ASP A 12 -2.48 15.87 -17.34
CA ASP A 12 -1.98 15.99 -18.71
C ASP A 12 -1.57 14.62 -19.31
N ARG A 13 -0.40 14.51 -19.97
CA ARG A 13 0.08 13.24 -20.56
C ARG A 13 0.85 12.33 -19.59
N ASN A 14 1.26 12.79 -18.40
CA ASN A 14 2.36 12.15 -17.65
C ASN A 14 2.04 11.77 -16.18
N GLY A 15 0.77 11.66 -15.79
CA GLY A 15 0.47 11.02 -14.51
C GLY A 15 -0.99 10.94 -14.10
N MET A 16 -1.22 10.40 -12.92
CA MET A 16 -2.52 10.39 -12.25
C MET A 16 -2.41 10.53 -10.74
N ILE A 17 -3.42 11.12 -10.12
CA ILE A 17 -3.66 11.01 -8.68
C ILE A 17 -4.77 10.00 -8.45
N VAL A 18 -4.52 9.08 -7.51
CA VAL A 18 -5.48 8.09 -7.05
C VAL A 18 -5.86 8.41 -5.61
N HIS A 19 -7.13 8.77 -5.41
CA HIS A 19 -7.68 9.02 -4.10
C HIS A 19 -8.28 7.74 -3.50
N LEU A 20 -7.70 7.29 -2.39
CA LEU A 20 -8.20 6.16 -1.60
C LEU A 20 -9.12 6.71 -0.50
N LYS A 21 -10.36 6.25 -0.47
CA LYS A 21 -11.30 6.53 0.63
C LYS A 21 -11.93 5.20 1.06
N PRO A 22 -11.20 4.39 1.83
CA PRO A 22 -11.75 3.16 2.37
C PRO A 22 -12.99 3.48 3.20
N ASN A 23 -14.03 2.65 3.07
CA ASN A 23 -15.29 2.82 3.79
C ASN A 23 -15.25 2.15 5.17
N THR A 24 -14.11 1.57 5.53
CA THR A 24 -13.83 0.93 6.81
C THR A 24 -12.52 1.49 7.39
N SER A 25 -12.25 1.19 8.66
CA SER A 25 -10.98 1.53 9.33
C SER A 25 -9.78 0.75 8.77
N THR A 26 -9.99 -0.23 7.90
CA THR A 26 -8.93 -1.03 7.30
C THR A 26 -8.71 -0.59 5.86
N LEU A 27 -7.47 -0.23 5.51
CA LEU A 27 -7.15 0.18 4.15
C LEU A 27 -7.16 -1.02 3.19
N MET A 28 -6.48 -2.11 3.56
CA MET A 28 -6.28 -3.26 2.67
C MET A 28 -7.47 -4.22 2.72
N THR A 29 -8.69 -3.73 2.48
CA THR A 29 -9.88 -4.58 2.33
C THR A 29 -9.75 -5.47 1.10
N PHE A 30 -10.48 -6.59 1.05
CA PHE A 30 -10.52 -7.43 -0.16
C PHE A 30 -11.02 -6.65 -1.38
N LYS A 31 -11.98 -5.74 -1.17
CA LYS A 31 -12.57 -4.92 -2.21
C LYS A 31 -11.57 -3.90 -2.74
N LEU A 32 -10.95 -3.09 -1.87
CA LEU A 32 -9.99 -2.08 -2.29
C LEU A 32 -8.77 -2.71 -2.96
N ALA A 33 -8.25 -3.82 -2.44
CA ALA A 33 -7.16 -4.55 -3.08
C ALA A 33 -7.53 -4.99 -4.52
N SER A 34 -8.77 -5.45 -4.72
CA SER A 34 -9.27 -5.83 -6.06
C SER A 34 -9.42 -4.61 -6.98
N GLU A 35 -9.94 -3.48 -6.48
CA GLU A 35 -10.07 -2.22 -7.24
C GLU A 35 -8.69 -1.66 -7.65
N ILE A 36 -7.71 -1.71 -6.75
CA ILE A 36 -6.33 -1.27 -7.03
C ILE A 36 -5.68 -2.17 -8.09
N ARG A 37 -5.84 -3.50 -8.00
CA ARG A 37 -5.30 -4.42 -9.03
C ARG A 37 -5.90 -4.14 -10.40
N ALA A 38 -7.22 -3.95 -10.48
CA ALA A 38 -7.89 -3.61 -11.73
C ALA A 38 -7.36 -2.29 -12.33
N LEU A 39 -7.10 -1.29 -11.48
CA LEU A 39 -6.48 -0.03 -11.91
C LEU A 39 -5.05 -0.25 -12.43
N GLN A 40 -4.21 -0.98 -11.70
CA GLN A 40 -2.85 -1.29 -12.12
C GLN A 40 -2.82 -2.04 -13.47
N ASP A 41 -3.73 -2.98 -13.68
CA ASP A 41 -3.82 -3.70 -14.95
C ASP A 41 -4.26 -2.78 -16.11
N SER A 42 -5.18 -1.84 -15.84
CA SER A 42 -5.60 -0.82 -16.81
C SER A 42 -4.44 0.13 -17.15
N LEU A 43 -3.66 0.53 -16.14
CA LEU A 43 -2.47 1.38 -16.30
C LEU A 43 -1.41 0.71 -17.16
N ALA A 44 -1.10 -0.55 -16.89
CA ALA A 44 -0.13 -1.31 -17.67
C ALA A 44 -0.52 -1.36 -19.16
N LYS A 45 -1.80 -1.64 -19.45
CA LYS A 45 -2.32 -1.63 -20.83
C LYS A 45 -2.19 -0.26 -21.50
N LYS A 46 -2.50 0.82 -20.78
CA LYS A 46 -2.39 2.20 -21.30
C LYS A 46 -0.96 2.55 -21.65
N ILE A 47 -0.01 2.28 -20.74
CA ILE A 47 1.40 2.65 -20.90
C ILE A 47 2.06 1.89 -22.04
N ILE A 48 1.81 0.57 -22.14
CA ILE A 48 2.30 -0.25 -23.25
C ILE A 48 1.81 0.28 -24.60
N GLY A 49 0.58 0.81 -24.67
CA GLY A 49 0.03 1.39 -25.90
C GLY A 49 0.50 2.81 -26.24
N GLN A 50 1.04 3.57 -25.29
CA GLN A 50 1.34 5.00 -25.46
C GLN A 50 2.83 5.35 -25.44
N CYS A 51 3.73 4.42 -25.11
CA CYS A 51 5.18 4.62 -25.09
C CYS A 51 5.61 5.89 -24.31
N LEU A 52 5.10 6.03 -23.08
CA LEU A 52 5.40 7.18 -22.21
C LEU A 52 6.76 6.98 -21.52
N ASP A 53 7.63 8.00 -21.59
CA ASP A 53 8.99 7.96 -21.03
C ASP A 53 9.00 7.77 -19.51
N ASN A 54 8.09 8.44 -18.79
CA ASN A 54 7.87 8.27 -17.35
C ASN A 54 6.41 8.60 -17.02
N TYR A 55 5.72 7.72 -16.29
CA TYR A 55 4.35 7.94 -15.84
C TYR A 55 4.27 7.97 -14.31
N CYS A 56 3.73 9.03 -13.72
CA CYS A 56 3.63 9.13 -12.26
C CYS A 56 2.24 8.70 -11.76
N VAL A 57 2.19 7.85 -10.72
CA VAL A 57 0.96 7.50 -10.01
C VAL A 57 1.08 8.00 -8.58
N ILE A 58 0.22 8.95 -8.20
CA ILE A 58 0.22 9.57 -6.88
C ILE A 58 -0.91 8.98 -6.04
N TRP A 59 -0.56 8.15 -5.06
CA TRP A 59 -1.48 7.57 -4.09
C TRP A 59 -1.72 8.54 -2.94
N TYR A 60 -2.96 8.98 -2.79
CA TYR A 60 -3.39 9.86 -1.72
C TYR A 60 -4.45 9.18 -0.87
N LEU A 61 -4.20 9.07 0.44
CA LEU A 61 -5.21 8.61 1.38
C LEU A 61 -6.07 9.80 1.80
N HIS A 62 -7.36 9.74 1.48
CA HIS A 62 -8.31 10.69 2.00
C HIS A 62 -8.36 10.55 3.52
N LYS A 63 -8.33 11.69 4.21
CA LYS A 63 -8.37 11.74 5.68
C LYS A 63 -9.69 11.18 6.18
N SER A 64 -9.74 9.89 6.50
CA SER A 64 -10.74 9.29 7.37
C SER A 64 -10.11 9.11 8.75
N LYS A 65 -10.86 9.48 9.79
CA LYS A 65 -10.40 9.31 11.16
C LYS A 65 -10.44 7.81 11.51
N ASN A 66 -9.42 7.37 12.25
CA ASN A 66 -9.29 6.06 12.89
C ASN A 66 -9.04 4.88 11.94
N PHE A 67 -7.83 4.81 11.36
CA PHE A 67 -7.34 3.55 10.78
C PHE A 67 -6.98 2.56 11.89
N SER A 68 -7.52 1.35 11.78
CA SER A 68 -7.32 0.24 12.72
C SER A 68 -5.84 -0.13 12.78
N ARG A 69 -5.36 -0.58 13.94
CA ARG A 69 -4.02 -1.15 14.12
C ARG A 69 -3.78 -2.40 13.27
N CYS A 70 -4.85 -3.01 12.75
CA CYS A 70 -4.81 -4.19 11.93
C CYS A 70 -4.62 -3.83 10.45
N GLY A 71 -3.52 -4.30 9.87
CA GLY A 71 -3.21 -4.04 8.46
C GLY A 71 -3.94 -4.92 7.44
N LEU A 72 -4.73 -5.89 7.91
CA LEU A 72 -5.52 -6.83 7.10
C LEU A 72 -6.98 -6.74 7.53
N ASP A 73 -7.89 -7.11 6.64
CA ASP A 73 -9.34 -7.15 6.86
C ASP A 73 -9.70 -8.38 7.69
N TYR A 74 -9.59 -8.26 9.02
CA TYR A 74 -9.86 -9.40 9.91
C TYR A 74 -11.33 -9.78 9.92
N ASN A 75 -12.24 -8.85 9.60
CA ASN A 75 -13.64 -9.15 9.41
C ASN A 75 -13.83 -10.11 8.22
N PHE A 76 -13.23 -9.82 7.07
CA PHE A 76 -13.22 -10.72 5.93
C PHE A 76 -12.56 -12.08 6.26
N ILE A 77 -11.36 -12.04 6.86
CA ILE A 77 -10.61 -13.25 7.25
C ILE A 77 -11.44 -14.15 8.17
N PHE A 78 -12.04 -13.58 9.22
CA PHE A 78 -12.84 -14.33 10.19
C PHE A 78 -14.07 -14.95 9.53
N ASN A 79 -14.76 -14.20 8.66
CA ASN A 79 -15.92 -14.72 7.93
C ASN A 79 -15.54 -15.87 6.99
N CYS A 80 -14.38 -15.80 6.32
CA CYS A 80 -13.88 -16.91 5.51
C CYS A 80 -13.68 -18.19 6.33
N PHE A 81 -13.01 -18.11 7.49
CA PHE A 81 -12.87 -19.29 8.34
C PHE A 81 -14.21 -19.80 8.88
N LYS A 82 -15.12 -18.90 9.25
CA LYS A 82 -16.45 -19.27 9.75
C LYS A 82 -17.30 -20.00 8.70
N ASN A 83 -17.12 -19.66 7.43
CA ASN A 83 -17.87 -20.22 6.31
C ASN A 83 -17.16 -21.37 5.59
N HIS A 84 -15.96 -21.78 6.03
CA HIS A 84 -15.11 -22.74 5.32
C HIS A 84 -14.75 -22.31 3.88
N ASP A 85 -14.50 -21.00 3.71
CA ASP A 85 -14.10 -20.36 2.46
C ASP A 85 -12.59 -20.00 2.47
N GLU A 86 -11.73 -20.91 2.90
CA GLU A 86 -10.30 -20.60 3.09
C GLU A 86 -9.58 -20.26 1.78
N LYS A 87 -10.02 -20.84 0.66
CA LYS A 87 -9.53 -20.45 -0.68
C LYS A 87 -9.71 -18.95 -0.93
N LYS A 88 -10.84 -18.38 -0.51
CA LYS A 88 -11.14 -16.95 -0.69
C LYS A 88 -10.27 -16.07 0.21
N LEU A 89 -9.89 -16.58 1.39
CA LEU A 89 -8.91 -15.95 2.27
C LEU A 89 -7.52 -15.94 1.62
N GLU A 90 -7.09 -17.04 1.02
CA GLU A 90 -5.80 -17.12 0.35
C GLU A 90 -5.75 -16.16 -0.85
N GLU A 91 -6.80 -16.14 -1.67
CA GLU A 91 -6.96 -15.18 -2.78
C GLU A 91 -6.90 -13.72 -2.30
N TYR A 92 -7.46 -13.42 -1.13
CA TYR A 92 -7.36 -12.09 -0.53
C TYR A 92 -5.92 -11.74 -0.18
N ILE A 93 -5.22 -12.63 0.52
CA ILE A 93 -3.83 -12.38 0.92
C ILE A 93 -2.92 -12.29 -0.32
N ASP A 94 -3.13 -13.12 -1.34
CA ASP A 94 -2.42 -13.04 -2.61
C ASP A 94 -2.59 -11.66 -3.25
N LYS A 95 -3.83 -11.17 -3.38
CA LYS A 95 -4.09 -9.83 -3.94
C LYS A 95 -3.42 -8.71 -3.16
N VAL A 96 -3.44 -8.78 -1.83
CA VAL A 96 -2.77 -7.78 -0.99
C VAL A 96 -1.28 -7.75 -1.29
N PHE A 97 -0.62 -8.90 -1.34
CA PHE A 97 0.82 -8.99 -1.62
C PHE A 97 1.17 -8.61 -3.06
N ASP A 98 0.33 -8.97 -4.02
CA ASP A 98 0.48 -8.54 -5.42
C ASP A 98 0.46 -7.02 -5.52
N VAL A 99 -0.50 -6.35 -4.86
CA VAL A 99 -0.56 -4.88 -4.85
C VAL A 99 0.72 -4.27 -4.29
N LEU A 100 1.20 -4.78 -3.15
CA LEU A 100 2.42 -4.27 -2.52
C LEU A 100 3.65 -4.46 -3.42
N PHE A 101 3.78 -5.66 -4.00
CA PHE A 101 4.88 -6.00 -4.89
C PHE A 101 4.89 -5.13 -6.14
N LEU A 102 3.72 -4.95 -6.75
CA LEU A 102 3.53 -4.15 -7.96
C LEU A 102 3.75 -2.65 -7.72
N ASN A 103 3.42 -2.15 -6.54
CA ASN A 103 3.79 -0.80 -6.13
C ASN A 103 5.31 -0.63 -6.06
N TYR A 104 6.00 -1.63 -5.53
CA TYR A 104 7.47 -1.65 -5.41
C TYR A 104 8.17 -1.72 -6.77
N VAL A 105 7.77 -2.63 -7.67
CA VAL A 105 8.42 -2.81 -8.98
C VAL A 105 7.86 -1.91 -10.09
N GLY A 106 6.89 -1.05 -9.80
CA GLY A 106 6.29 -0.14 -10.79
C GLY A 106 5.65 -0.87 -11.96
N LEU A 107 5.01 -2.02 -11.71
CA LEU A 107 4.45 -2.93 -12.74
C LEU A 107 5.49 -3.48 -13.75
N GLY A 108 6.80 -3.34 -13.49
CA GLY A 108 7.84 -3.64 -14.49
C GLY A 108 7.87 -2.64 -15.65
N LEU A 109 7.27 -1.46 -15.46
CA LEU A 109 7.14 -0.37 -16.44
C LEU A 109 7.80 0.90 -15.88
N PRO A 110 8.02 1.95 -16.69
CA PRO A 110 8.56 3.24 -16.21
C PRO A 110 7.51 4.04 -15.43
N ILE A 111 7.01 3.45 -14.33
CA ILE A 111 5.98 4.02 -13.46
C ILE A 111 6.60 4.45 -12.13
N ILE A 112 6.49 5.73 -11.83
CA ILE A 112 6.90 6.28 -10.54
C ILE A 112 5.68 6.28 -9.62
N ASN A 113 5.58 5.27 -8.76
CA ASN A 113 4.62 5.28 -7.67
C ASN A 113 5.08 6.28 -6.59
N CYS A 114 4.18 7.20 -6.24
CA CYS A 114 4.37 8.21 -5.22
C CYS A 114 3.27 8.08 -4.17
N SER A 115 3.57 8.28 -2.89
CA SER A 115 2.57 8.35 -1.82
C SER A 115 2.59 9.70 -1.10
N PHE A 116 1.39 10.17 -0.75
CA PHE A 116 1.19 11.29 0.15
C PHE A 116 0.41 10.81 1.36
N LEU A 117 1.14 10.62 2.46
CA LEU A 117 0.60 10.16 3.71
C LEU A 117 0.34 11.37 4.63
N THR A 118 -0.92 11.58 4.99
CA THR A 118 -1.37 12.71 5.83
C THR A 118 -1.50 12.35 7.31
N ASP A 119 -1.56 11.05 7.64
CA ASP A 119 -1.67 10.52 8.99
C ASP A 119 -0.85 9.23 9.12
N TYR A 120 -0.40 8.90 10.34
CA TYR A 120 0.35 7.67 10.57
C TYR A 120 -0.54 6.44 10.36
N LEU A 121 -0.05 5.46 9.59
CA LEU A 121 -0.71 4.17 9.41
C LEU A 121 0.03 3.07 10.18
N PRO A 122 -0.72 2.19 10.87
CA PRO A 122 -0.18 1.01 11.51
C PRO A 122 -0.20 -0.22 10.56
N GLY A 123 0.44 -1.30 11.01
CA GLY A 123 0.35 -2.61 10.37
C GLY A 123 0.84 -2.64 8.91
N LEU A 124 0.25 -3.54 8.13
CA LEU A 124 0.53 -3.74 6.70
C LEU A 124 0.01 -2.57 5.83
N SER A 125 -0.96 -1.79 6.30
CA SER A 125 -1.52 -0.66 5.54
C SER A 125 -0.49 0.43 5.27
N LYS A 126 0.49 0.63 6.16
CA LYS A 126 1.60 1.56 5.89
C LYS A 126 2.51 1.09 4.75
N GLU A 127 2.65 -0.22 4.58
CA GLU A 127 3.54 -0.79 3.57
C GLU A 127 3.02 -0.50 2.17
N PHE A 128 1.70 -0.39 1.98
CA PHE A 128 1.11 0.08 0.73
C PHE A 128 1.72 1.40 0.25
N PHE A 129 1.96 2.34 1.17
CA PHE A 129 2.56 3.63 0.84
C PHE A 129 4.09 3.59 0.84
N PHE A 130 4.72 2.82 1.73
CA PHE A 130 6.18 2.76 1.85
C PHE A 130 6.84 1.94 0.75
N MET A 131 6.10 1.02 0.10
CA MET A 131 6.59 0.31 -1.09
C MET A 131 6.70 1.23 -2.31
N ASN A 132 6.08 2.41 -2.30
CA ASN A 132 6.18 3.35 -3.41
C ASN A 132 7.57 3.98 -3.49
N LYS A 133 8.03 4.25 -4.73
CA LYS A 133 9.34 4.83 -5.01
C LYS A 133 9.60 6.14 -4.27
N ILE A 134 8.57 6.96 -4.10
CA ILE A 134 8.62 8.21 -3.34
C ILE A 134 7.50 8.22 -2.30
N SER A 135 7.82 8.55 -1.07
CA SER A 135 6.84 8.69 0.01
C SER A 135 7.00 10.02 0.75
N PHE A 136 5.97 10.85 0.70
CA PHE A 136 5.84 12.05 1.51
C PHE A 136 4.99 11.75 2.75
N ILE A 137 5.60 11.85 3.93
CA ILE A 137 5.01 11.44 5.20
C ILE A 137 4.80 12.67 6.08
N TYR A 138 3.56 12.92 6.48
CA TYR A 138 3.26 14.04 7.36
C TYR A 138 3.90 13.84 8.74
N GLN A 139 4.56 14.88 9.26
CA GLN A 139 5.10 14.87 10.61
C GLN A 139 5.02 16.26 11.24
N ASN A 140 4.20 16.38 12.30
CA ASN A 140 3.93 17.65 13.01
C ASN A 140 5.18 18.41 13.42
N LYS A 141 6.23 17.70 13.84
CA LYS A 141 7.47 18.29 14.39
C LYS A 141 8.33 18.99 13.34
N TYR A 142 8.10 18.74 12.06
CA TYR A 142 8.90 19.28 10.97
C TYR A 142 8.29 20.60 10.51
N LYS A 143 9.14 21.53 10.06
CA LYS A 143 8.73 22.84 9.52
C LYS A 143 9.06 23.01 8.04
N CYS A 144 9.65 21.97 7.46
CA CYS A 144 10.08 21.92 6.08
C CYS A 144 10.11 20.48 5.60
N LEU A 145 10.26 20.31 4.29
CA LEU A 145 10.49 19.03 3.66
C LEU A 145 11.90 18.52 4.01
N LYS A 146 12.00 17.31 4.58
CA LYS A 146 13.28 16.70 4.96
C LYS A 146 13.36 15.25 4.54
N LYS A 147 14.40 14.91 3.76
CA LYS A 147 14.72 13.52 3.42
C LYS A 147 15.09 12.75 4.69
N ILE A 148 14.64 11.51 4.79
CA ILE A 148 14.90 10.64 5.94
C ILE A 148 15.39 9.26 5.52
N ASN A 149 16.02 8.57 6.48
CA ASN A 149 16.19 7.12 6.41
C ASN A 149 15.00 6.48 7.13
N LEU A 150 14.15 5.76 6.39
CA LEU A 150 12.91 5.21 6.94
C LEU A 150 13.15 4.30 8.16
N VAL A 151 14.17 3.43 8.09
CA VAL A 151 14.43 2.41 9.13
C VAL A 151 14.89 3.03 10.45
N ASN A 152 15.53 4.20 10.38
CA ASN A 152 15.96 4.93 11.58
C ASN A 152 14.81 5.71 12.24
N GLU A 153 13.82 6.13 11.45
CA GLU A 153 12.75 7.02 11.90
C GLU A 153 11.44 6.28 12.22
N ILE A 154 11.17 5.16 11.55
CA ILE A 154 9.92 4.40 11.65
C ILE A 154 10.18 2.99 12.20
N LYS A 155 9.49 2.66 13.29
CA LYS A 155 9.59 1.35 13.94
C LYS A 155 8.65 0.31 13.32
N ASN A 156 8.92 -0.96 13.61
CA ASN A 156 8.08 -2.12 13.28
C ASN A 156 7.82 -2.28 11.79
N LEU A 157 8.81 -2.00 10.94
CA LEU A 157 8.71 -2.24 9.50
C LEU A 157 8.52 -3.74 9.20
N THR A 158 7.75 -4.04 8.16
CA THR A 158 7.33 -5.43 7.87
C THR A 158 8.39 -6.19 7.08
N PHE A 159 8.96 -5.55 6.06
CA PHE A 159 10.05 -6.07 5.23
C PHE A 159 11.43 -5.79 5.82
N LYS A 160 12.46 -6.37 5.20
CA LYS A 160 13.85 -6.10 5.57
C LYS A 160 14.27 -4.68 5.12
N LYS A 161 15.34 -4.16 5.70
CA LYS A 161 15.84 -2.80 5.43
C LYS A 161 16.11 -2.57 3.94
N GLU A 162 16.68 -3.57 3.29
CA GLU A 162 17.10 -3.53 1.89
C GLU A 162 15.93 -3.26 0.94
N THR A 163 14.73 -3.73 1.30
CA THR A 163 13.50 -3.44 0.55
C THR A 163 13.16 -1.95 0.57
N TYR A 164 13.45 -1.24 1.65
CA TYR A 164 13.13 0.19 1.74
C TYR A 164 14.25 1.08 1.18
N ASP A 165 15.50 0.64 1.22
CA ASP A 165 16.66 1.48 0.87
C ASP A 165 16.64 1.98 -0.58
N LYS A 166 15.87 1.32 -1.47
CA LYS A 166 15.71 1.71 -2.88
C LYS A 166 14.66 2.80 -3.11
N ASN A 167 13.92 3.19 -2.08
CA ASN A 167 12.85 4.18 -2.12
C ASN A 167 13.28 5.49 -1.44
N HIS A 168 12.54 6.57 -1.72
CA HIS A 168 12.84 7.91 -1.23
C HIS A 168 11.77 8.39 -0.27
N TYR A 169 12.16 8.69 0.97
CA TYR A 169 11.23 9.09 2.03
C TYR A 169 11.51 10.51 2.48
N TYR A 170 10.44 11.27 2.68
CA TYR A 170 10.51 12.65 3.13
C TYR A 170 9.47 12.91 4.20
N PHE A 171 9.87 13.50 5.32
CA PHE A 171 8.93 14.14 6.23
C PHE A 171 8.54 15.52 5.72
N TYR A 172 7.27 15.89 5.89
CA TYR A 172 6.77 17.22 5.56
C TYR A 172 5.81 17.75 6.64
N ASN A 173 5.87 19.07 6.82
CA ASN A 173 4.87 19.93 7.42
C ASN A 173 5.41 21.37 7.32
N PRO A 174 4.74 22.33 6.65
CA PRO A 174 3.51 22.21 5.85
C PRO A 174 3.72 21.50 4.50
N ILE A 175 2.69 21.45 3.66
CA ILE A 175 2.78 20.90 2.29
C ILE A 175 3.59 21.87 1.41
N HIS A 176 4.66 21.37 0.77
CA HIS A 176 5.52 22.14 -0.14
C HIS A 176 5.38 21.65 -1.58
N ILE A 177 4.24 21.93 -2.23
CA ILE A 177 3.86 21.38 -3.55
C ILE A 177 4.97 21.54 -4.59
N ARG A 178 5.56 22.73 -4.72
CA ARG A 178 6.63 23.00 -5.69
C ARG A 178 7.85 22.09 -5.47
N GLN A 179 8.33 21.99 -4.23
CA GLN A 179 9.50 21.15 -3.90
C GLN A 179 9.19 19.66 -4.11
N MET A 180 7.98 19.23 -3.74
CA MET A 180 7.55 17.85 -3.95
C MET A 180 7.49 17.51 -5.43
N LYS A 181 6.96 18.40 -6.27
CA LYS A 181 6.96 18.26 -7.73
C LYS A 181 8.37 18.19 -8.29
N GLU A 182 9.25 19.10 -7.89
CA GLU A 182 10.66 19.10 -8.32
C GLU A 182 11.39 17.81 -7.91
N ILE A 183 11.05 17.20 -6.77
CA ILE A 183 11.60 15.89 -6.37
C ILE A 183 11.10 14.80 -7.30
N ILE A 184 9.79 14.73 -7.55
CA ILE A 184 9.19 13.70 -8.41
C ILE A 184 9.79 13.77 -9.81
N GLU A 185 9.89 14.97 -10.39
CA GLU A 185 10.42 15.19 -11.75
C GLU A 185 11.91 14.85 -11.90
N LYS A 186 12.68 14.92 -10.82
CA LYS A 186 14.12 14.59 -10.83
C LYS A 186 14.40 13.10 -10.69
N ILE A 187 13.39 12.29 -10.36
CA ILE A 187 13.58 10.85 -10.21
C ILE A 187 13.49 10.22 -11.59
N THR A 188 14.60 9.66 -12.06
CA THR A 188 14.59 8.72 -13.17
C THR A 188 14.15 7.36 -12.65
N TYR A 189 13.12 6.78 -13.25
CA TYR A 189 12.73 5.43 -12.92
C TYR A 189 13.58 4.44 -13.69
N GLU A 190 14.39 3.68 -12.96
CA GLU A 190 15.08 2.52 -13.51
C GLU A 190 14.20 1.29 -13.30
N ILE A 191 13.84 0.63 -14.40
CA ILE A 191 13.08 -0.63 -14.35
C ILE A 191 13.98 -1.68 -13.69
N PRO A 192 13.56 -2.30 -12.58
CA PRO A 192 14.36 -3.32 -11.90
C PRO A 192 14.71 -4.47 -12.84
N GLY A 193 15.95 -4.94 -12.77
CA GLY A 193 16.40 -6.11 -13.53
C GLY A 193 15.68 -7.39 -13.10
N ILE A 194 15.62 -8.39 -13.99
CA ILE A 194 14.89 -9.66 -13.70
C ILE A 194 15.40 -10.35 -12.43
N GLU A 195 16.70 -10.33 -12.18
CA GLU A 195 17.30 -10.92 -10.97
C GLU A 195 16.81 -10.21 -9.70
N GLU A 196 16.84 -8.87 -9.70
CA GLU A 196 16.33 -8.05 -8.60
C GLU A 196 14.83 -8.27 -8.38
N VAL A 197 14.04 -8.33 -9.46
CA VAL A 197 12.60 -8.63 -9.38
C VAL A 197 12.37 -9.99 -8.72
N ASN A 198 13.14 -11.01 -9.10
CA ASN A 198 13.02 -12.35 -8.54
C ASN A 198 13.43 -12.42 -7.07
N GLU A 199 14.51 -11.76 -6.69
CA GLU A 199 14.95 -11.67 -5.28
C GLU A 199 13.88 -11.03 -4.41
N VAL A 200 13.36 -9.88 -4.83
CA VAL A 200 12.31 -9.18 -4.08
C VAL A 200 11.04 -10.02 -4.04
N LYS A 201 10.65 -10.65 -5.16
CA LYS A 201 9.49 -11.53 -5.20
C LYS A 201 9.60 -12.67 -4.18
N ASN A 202 10.78 -13.25 -4.02
CA ASN A 202 11.01 -14.30 -3.01
C ASN A 202 10.79 -13.80 -1.58
N ASP A 203 11.23 -12.58 -1.25
CA ASP A 203 11.00 -11.98 0.06
C ASP A 203 9.50 -11.73 0.32
N PHE A 204 8.77 -11.26 -0.69
CA PHE A 204 7.31 -11.06 -0.61
C PHE A 204 6.57 -12.38 -0.43
N GLU A 205 6.91 -13.40 -1.22
CA GLU A 205 6.33 -14.75 -1.13
C GLU A 205 6.61 -15.42 0.22
N ALA A 206 7.81 -15.25 0.77
CA ALA A 206 8.17 -15.78 2.09
C ALA A 206 7.30 -15.15 3.19
N LEU A 207 7.15 -13.82 3.17
CA LEU A 207 6.31 -13.12 4.13
C LEU A 207 4.83 -13.47 3.96
N LYS A 208 4.35 -13.60 2.72
CA LYS A 208 3.00 -14.04 2.39
C LYS A 208 2.68 -15.40 3.01
N LYS A 209 3.54 -16.40 2.76
CA LYS A 209 3.42 -17.75 3.34
C LYS A 209 3.43 -17.72 4.87
N LEU A 210 4.28 -16.89 5.47
CA LEU A 210 4.32 -16.71 6.92
C LEU A 210 2.99 -16.17 7.47
N ILE A 211 2.40 -15.16 6.83
CA ILE A 211 1.12 -14.58 7.26
C ILE A 211 -0.01 -15.60 7.13
N VAL A 212 -0.13 -16.27 5.98
CA VAL A 212 -1.16 -17.30 5.77
C VAL A 212 -1.04 -18.40 6.83
N THR A 213 0.17 -18.93 7.04
CA THR A 213 0.44 -19.97 8.05
C THR A 213 0.04 -19.50 9.45
N ARG A 214 0.33 -18.23 9.80
CA ARG A 214 -0.06 -17.65 11.10
C ARG A 214 -1.58 -17.56 11.24
N LEU A 215 -2.31 -17.16 10.20
CA LEU A 215 -3.77 -17.09 10.24
C LEU A 215 -4.39 -18.46 10.49
N TYR A 216 -3.98 -19.49 9.75
CA TYR A 216 -4.41 -20.88 9.98
C TYR A 216 -4.06 -21.39 11.38
N LYS A 217 -2.86 -21.08 11.87
CA LYS A 217 -2.42 -21.45 13.23
C LYS A 217 -3.25 -20.76 14.32
N ILE A 218 -3.64 -19.51 14.11
CA ILE A 218 -4.54 -18.80 15.04
C ILE A 218 -5.92 -19.43 14.99
N ALA A 219 -6.47 -19.65 13.79
CA ALA A 219 -7.79 -20.22 13.61
C ALA A 219 -7.93 -21.62 14.25
N SER A 220 -6.95 -22.50 14.00
CA SER A 220 -6.91 -23.85 14.57
C SER A 220 -6.74 -23.90 16.09
N ARG A 221 -6.10 -22.89 16.69
CA ARG A 221 -5.87 -22.85 18.15
C ARG A 221 -6.99 -22.15 18.90
N ASN A 222 -7.44 -21.01 18.39
CA ASN A 222 -8.44 -20.17 19.03
C ASN A 222 -9.02 -19.16 18.02
N ILE A 223 -10.09 -19.56 17.33
CA ILE A 223 -10.81 -18.72 16.36
C ILE A 223 -11.34 -17.41 16.99
N ASN A 224 -11.62 -17.39 18.30
CA ASN A 224 -12.11 -16.19 19.00
C ASN A 224 -11.07 -15.05 18.99
N ILE A 225 -9.78 -15.35 18.76
CA ILE A 225 -8.76 -14.32 18.55
C ILE A 225 -9.05 -13.56 17.25
N LEU A 226 -9.35 -14.27 16.15
CA LEU A 226 -9.72 -13.65 14.88
C LEU A 226 -11.05 -12.91 14.99
N GLU A 227 -12.01 -13.46 15.74
CA GLU A 227 -13.27 -12.76 16.01
C GLU A 227 -13.05 -11.43 16.75
N ARG A 228 -12.19 -11.40 17.77
CA ARG A 228 -11.85 -10.16 18.49
C ARG A 228 -11.16 -9.14 17.59
N LEU A 229 -10.24 -9.58 16.74
CA LEU A 229 -9.59 -8.70 15.76
C LEU A 229 -10.62 -8.13 14.76
N ALA A 230 -11.57 -8.95 14.31
CA ALA A 230 -12.66 -8.53 13.43
C ALA A 230 -13.63 -7.53 14.08
N ARG A 231 -13.85 -7.61 15.40
CA ARG A 231 -14.69 -6.66 16.14
C ARG A 231 -14.00 -5.31 16.35
N ASN A 232 -12.71 -5.32 16.67
CA ASN A 232 -11.91 -4.10 16.78
C ASN A 232 -11.86 -3.32 15.44
N ASP A 233 -11.92 -4.03 14.30
CA ASP A 233 -12.05 -3.40 12.97
C ASP A 233 -13.43 -2.72 12.75
N ARG A 234 -14.43 -2.93 13.62
CA ARG A 234 -15.76 -2.29 13.53
C ARG A 234 -15.97 -1.19 14.57
N GLU A 235 -15.42 -1.34 15.77
CA GLU A 235 -15.68 -0.42 16.89
C GLU A 235 -15.07 0.98 16.70
N ASP A 236 -14.05 1.13 15.83
CA ASP A 236 -13.42 2.43 15.51
C ASP A 236 -14.27 3.32 14.55
N VAL A 237 -15.44 2.85 14.11
CA VAL A 237 -16.42 3.58 13.27
C VAL A 237 -17.54 4.24 14.10
N SER A 238 -17.54 4.08 15.42
CA SER A 238 -18.58 4.59 16.31
C SER A 238 -18.38 6.07 16.66
N TYR A 239 -19.33 6.92 16.26
CA TYR A 239 -19.53 8.27 16.84
C TYR A 239 -20.38 8.17 18.10
#